data_AF-A0A1G9IVJ7-F1
#
_entry.id   AF-A0A1G9IVJ7-F1
#
_cell.length_a   1.000
_cell.length_b   1.000
_cell.length_c   1.000
_cell.angle_alpha   90.00
_cell.angle_beta   90.00
_cell.angle_gamma   90.00
#
_symmetry.space_group_name_H-M   'P 1'
#
loop_
_entity.id
_entity.type
_entity.pdbx_description
1 polymer ?
#
loop_
_entity_poly.entity_id
_entity_poly.type
_entity_poly.pdbx_seq_one_letter_code
_entity_poly.pdbx_strand_id
1 'polypeptide(L)'
;MTAADIARLDVPREELERELATLRAARARTLSESQRIAYANDEDLVAHPEWSSQAADYPGWAEHIAALAALNRKPQPRSTT
;
A
#
# COMPACT_ATOMS: atom_id res chain seq x y z
N MET A 1 -12.27 -3.65 6.38
CA MET A 1 -12.12 -2.67 5.29
C MET A 1 -13.50 -2.32 4.80
N THR A 2 -13.96 -1.14 5.17
CA THR A 2 -15.25 -0.54 4.80
C THR A 2 -15.03 0.44 3.65
N ALA A 3 -16.10 0.89 2.99
CA ALA A 3 -15.99 1.92 1.95
C ALA A 3 -15.34 3.22 2.48
N ALA A 4 -15.47 3.51 3.77
CA ALA A 4 -14.80 4.63 4.43
C ALA A 4 -13.27 4.45 4.54
N ASP A 5 -12.78 3.20 4.59
CA ASP A 5 -11.34 2.91 4.61
C ASP A 5 -10.69 3.15 3.24
N ILE A 6 -11.48 3.06 2.15
CA ILE A 6 -11.04 3.30 0.77
C ILE A 6 -11.08 4.80 0.44
N ALA A 7 -12.13 5.53 0.83
CA ALA A 7 -12.19 6.99 0.65
C ALA A 7 -11.07 7.73 1.41
N ARG A 8 -10.49 7.11 2.44
CA ARG A 8 -9.31 7.62 3.16
C ARG A 8 -8.01 7.48 2.35
N LEU A 9 -8.01 6.73 1.24
CA LEU A 9 -6.87 6.58 0.33
C LEU A 9 -6.84 7.69 -0.73
N ASP A 10 -7.90 8.49 -0.84
CA ASP A 10 -7.89 9.70 -1.67
C ASP A 10 -7.11 10.80 -0.94
N VAL A 11 -5.79 10.73 -1.04
CA VAL A 11 -4.87 11.67 -0.42
C VAL A 11 -4.89 12.99 -1.21
N PRO A 12 -5.13 14.15 -0.58
CA PRO A 12 -5.04 15.44 -1.26
C PRO A 12 -3.67 15.62 -1.93
N ARG A 13 -3.64 16.26 -3.11
CA ARG A 13 -2.40 16.49 -3.86
C ARG A 13 -1.30 17.17 -3.04
N GLU A 14 -1.68 18.09 -2.15
CA GLU A 14 -0.75 18.81 -1.26
C GLU A 14 -0.07 17.91 -0.23
N GLU A 15 -0.70 16.78 0.12
CA GLU A 15 -0.14 15.79 1.03
C GLU A 15 0.81 14.85 0.28
N LEU A 16 0.46 14.44 -0.94
CA LEU A 16 1.36 13.73 -1.87
C LEU A 16 2.65 14.53 -2.15
N GLU A 17 2.54 15.85 -2.36
CA GLU A 17 3.71 16.72 -2.60
C GLU A 17 4.64 16.79 -1.38
N ARG A 18 4.11 16.71 -0.15
CA ARG A 18 4.91 16.65 1.10
C ARG A 18 5.60 15.29 1.26
N GLU A 19 4.92 14.21 0.91
CA GLU A 19 5.51 12.87 0.92
C GLU A 19 6.67 12.78 -0.08
N LEU A 20 6.49 13.29 -1.31
CA LEU A 20 7.54 13.42 -2.32
C LEU A 20 8.78 14.15 -1.80
N ALA A 21 8.60 15.29 -1.14
CA ALA A 21 9.70 16.04 -0.52
C ALA A 21 10.42 15.22 0.57
N THR A 22 9.67 14.45 1.35
CA THR A 22 10.21 13.58 2.42
C THR A 22 11.02 12.42 1.83
N LEU A 23 10.51 11.76 0.79
CA LEU A 23 11.19 10.66 0.10
C LEU A 23 12.51 11.12 -0.54
N ARG A 24 12.51 12.29 -1.20
CA ARG A 24 13.74 12.90 -1.75
C ARG A 24 14.79 13.17 -0.68
N ALA A 25 14.37 13.72 0.46
CA ALA A 25 15.27 13.96 1.58
C ALA A 25 15.82 12.65 2.18
N ALA A 26 14.99 11.61 2.30
CA ALA A 26 15.41 10.29 2.78
C ALA A 26 16.40 9.62 1.82
N ARG A 27 16.13 9.66 0.51
CA ARG A 27 17.03 9.14 -0.53
C ARG A 27 18.40 9.80 -0.49
N ALA A 28 18.45 11.13 -0.37
CA ALA A 28 19.70 11.89 -0.32
C ALA A 28 20.58 11.56 0.91
N ARG A 29 19.97 11.12 2.01
CA ARG A 29 20.65 10.79 3.28
C ARG A 29 21.04 9.32 3.41
N THR A 30 20.51 8.47 2.53
CA THR A 30 20.67 7.02 2.62
C THR A 30 21.92 6.54 1.92
N LEU A 31 22.79 5.83 2.64
CA LEU A 31 24.05 5.31 2.07
C LEU A 31 23.85 4.00 1.30
N SER A 32 22.89 3.17 1.70
CA SER A 32 22.59 1.90 1.04
C SER A 32 22.02 2.13 -0.36
N GLU A 33 22.61 1.50 -1.36
CA GLU A 33 22.14 1.57 -2.75
C GLU A 33 20.74 0.98 -2.90
N SER A 34 20.47 -0.17 -2.28
CA SER A 34 19.16 -0.83 -2.37
C SER A 34 18.05 0.04 -1.79
N GLN A 35 18.32 0.74 -0.70
CA GLN A 35 17.36 1.67 -0.11
C GLN A 35 17.22 2.94 -0.93
N ARG A 36 18.29 3.45 -1.56
CA ARG A 36 18.19 4.58 -2.50
C ARG A 36 17.32 4.25 -3.71
N ILE A 37 17.40 3.02 -4.22
CA ILE A 37 16.52 2.51 -5.28
C ILE A 37 15.08 2.41 -4.78
N ALA A 38 14.86 1.88 -3.57
CA ALA A 38 13.52 1.81 -2.99
C ALA A 38 12.87 3.20 -2.90
N TYR A 39 13.57 4.20 -2.33
CA TYR A 39 13.07 5.57 -2.27
C TYR A 39 12.84 6.21 -3.65
N ALA A 40 13.64 5.86 -4.65
CA ALA A 40 13.43 6.33 -6.02
C ALA A 40 12.15 5.73 -6.64
N ASN A 41 11.92 4.44 -6.42
CA ASN A 41 10.69 3.78 -6.87
C ASN A 41 9.46 4.35 -6.17
N ASP A 42 9.56 4.62 -4.86
CA ASP A 42 8.48 5.27 -4.11
C ASP A 42 8.21 6.68 -4.65
N GLU A 43 9.25 7.44 -5.01
CA GLU A 43 9.13 8.76 -5.64
C GLU A 43 8.36 8.69 -6.97
N ASP A 44 8.73 7.73 -7.82
CA ASP A 44 8.11 7.53 -9.13
C ASP A 44 6.63 7.12 -9.01
N LEU A 45 6.29 6.24 -8.06
CA LEU A 45 4.91 5.81 -7.82
C LEU A 45 4.00 6.94 -7.33
N VAL A 46 4.54 7.87 -6.53
CA VAL A 46 3.80 9.06 -6.07
C VAL A 46 3.63 10.08 -7.21
N ALA A 47 4.64 10.23 -8.07
CA ALA A 47 4.59 11.16 -9.20
C ALA A 47 3.71 10.65 -10.37
N HIS A 48 3.60 9.33 -10.51
CA HIS A 48 2.87 8.64 -11.58
C HIS A 48 1.84 7.65 -11.00
N PRO A 49 0.79 8.15 -10.34
CA PRO A 49 -0.25 7.28 -9.77
C PRO A 49 -0.94 6.40 -10.81
N GLU A 50 -0.91 6.78 -12.09
CA GLU A 50 -1.40 5.98 -13.21
C GLU A 50 -0.60 4.70 -13.48
N TRP A 51 0.62 4.58 -12.96
CA TRP A 51 1.42 3.35 -13.04
C TRP A 51 1.00 2.32 -11.99
N SER A 52 0.24 2.74 -10.97
CA SER A 52 -0.30 1.82 -9.98
C SER A 52 -1.46 1.03 -10.57
N SER A 53 -1.43 -0.30 -10.40
CA SER A 53 -2.52 -1.15 -10.84
C SER A 53 -3.82 -0.77 -10.16
N GLN A 54 -4.88 -0.74 -10.95
CA GLN A 54 -6.24 -0.42 -10.55
C GLN A 54 -6.98 -1.69 -10.14
N ALA A 55 -8.07 -1.54 -9.40
CA ALA A 55 -8.93 -2.68 -9.04
C ALA A 55 -9.46 -3.43 -10.28
N ALA A 56 -9.63 -2.73 -11.40
CA ALA A 56 -10.03 -3.32 -12.68
C ALA A 56 -8.99 -4.29 -13.27
N ASP A 57 -7.71 -4.14 -12.92
CA ASP A 57 -6.63 -5.00 -13.42
C ASP A 57 -6.65 -6.41 -12.79
N TYR A 58 -7.37 -6.55 -11.67
CA TYR A 58 -7.48 -7.81 -10.92
C TYR A 58 -8.94 -8.15 -10.62
N PRO A 59 -9.72 -8.56 -11.64
CA PRO A 59 -11.11 -8.96 -11.43
C PRO A 59 -11.20 -10.17 -10.50
N GLY A 60 -12.10 -10.15 -9.51
CA GLY A 60 -12.26 -11.22 -8.53
C GLY A 60 -11.30 -11.15 -7.33
N TRP A 61 -10.36 -10.20 -7.31
CA TRP A 61 -9.37 -10.11 -6.25
C TRP A 61 -9.97 -9.69 -4.90
N ALA A 62 -10.96 -8.78 -4.91
CA ALA A 62 -11.66 -8.38 -3.71
C ALA A 62 -12.38 -9.56 -3.05
N GLU A 63 -13.04 -10.40 -3.86
CA GLU A 63 -13.71 -11.62 -3.44
C GLU A 63 -12.72 -12.65 -2.90
N HIS A 64 -11.57 -12.80 -3.55
CA HIS A 64 -10.49 -13.66 -3.10
C HIS A 64 -9.96 -13.25 -1.72
N ILE A 65 -9.67 -11.96 -1.52
CA ILE A 65 -9.22 -11.42 -0.22
C ILE A 65 -10.29 -11.60 0.86
N ALA A 66 -11.57 -11.37 0.53
CA ALA A 66 -12.67 -11.59 1.46
C ALA A 66 -12.78 -13.07 1.89
N ALA A 67 -12.61 -14.00 0.95
CA ALA A 67 -12.59 -15.44 1.24
C ALA A 67 -11.42 -15.83 2.15
N LEU A 68 -10.21 -15.31 1.89
CA LEU A 68 -9.05 -15.54 2.75
C LEU A 68 -9.27 -15.00 4.17
N ALA A 69 -9.83 -13.80 4.30
CA ALA A 69 -10.13 -13.20 5.60
C ALA A 69 -11.15 -14.03 6.40
N ALA A 70 -12.14 -14.64 5.74
CA ALA A 70 -13.10 -15.53 6.39
C ALA A 70 -12.47 -16.86 6.84
N LEU A 71 -11.56 -17.43 6.04
CA LEU A 71 -10.82 -18.64 6.39
C LEU A 71 -9.92 -18.43 7.61
N ASN A 72 -9.23 -17.30 7.68
CA ASN A 72 -8.31 -16.97 8.78
C ASN A 72 -9.02 -16.58 10.09
N ARG A 73 -10.33 -16.35 10.05
CA ARG A 73 -11.14 -16.00 11.24
C ARG A 73 -11.69 -17.22 11.98
N LYS A 74 -11.40 -18.45 11.52
CA LYS A 74 -11.82 -19.67 12.22
C LYS A 74 -11.16 -19.74 13.60
N PRO A 75 -11.92 -19.93 14.69
CA PRO A 75 -11.35 -20.11 16.01
C PRO A 75 -10.37 -21.29 16.00
N GLN A 76 -9.14 -21.07 16.48
CA GLN A 76 -8.26 -22.17 16.86
C GLN A 76 -9.01 -23.03 17.89
N PRO A 77 -9.14 -24.36 17.68
CA PRO A 77 -9.75 -25.21 18.70
C PRO A 77 -8.92 -25.07 19.97
N ARG A 78 -9.54 -24.62 21.07
CA ARG A 78 -8.88 -24.59 22.37
C ARG A 78 -8.47 -26.03 22.69
N SER A 79 -7.18 -26.28 22.77
CA SER A 79 -6.65 -27.53 23.34
C SER A 79 -7.15 -27.62 24.77
N THR A 80 -8.15 -28.47 25.00
CA THR A 80 -8.58 -28.88 26.33
C THR A 80 -7.56 -29.90 26.82
N THR A 81 -6.70 -29.48 27.74
CA THR A 81 -5.93 -30.36 28.62
C THR A 81 -6.78 -30.72 29.83
#